data_AF-A0A8H5XP53-F1
#
_entry.id   AF-A0A8H5XP53-F1
#
_cell.length_a   1.000
_cell.length_b   1.000
_cell.length_c   1.000
_cell.angle_alpha   90.00
_cell.angle_beta   90.00
_cell.angle_gamma   90.00
#
_symmetry.space_group_name_H-M   'P 1'
#
loop_
_entity.id
_entity.type
_entity.pdbx_description
1 polymer ?
#
loop_
_entity_poly.entity_id
_entity_poly.type
_entity_poly.pdbx_seq_one_letter_code
_entity_poly.pdbx_strand_id
1 'polypeptide(L)'
;MEHGLGSDNQSALLLAVLALGATASDPIDSHKTRHSGDGLIREAVKIVYKSWASSFGGDITLSQAVILCALYFTYKVEPLAAWRLVHMASTTIQQIMIRCKDRFSTEVETQEIHRLCWVCFILESDILAEFHQPRSGIEIVVDQIPFPNYGQSPLPDHLYSLAEISARSLLNRIHHTVYFKESSTVYAGQNSPGASAPMQASPPRLDPSLSRVCEELGHQLETWYDSLPEIIRPCLGDEFEGGRHSIMLRLRSAQCCLACISVLSIAFQSPPLQGLVGDIQMLQNIVIKLLERWAFSGSSIESALDIAKYIAKKQYFYYGYQ
;
A
#
# COMPACT_ATOMS: atom_id res chain seq x y z
N MET A 1 27.62 23.70 2.33
CA MET A 1 28.21 22.51 2.95
C MET A 1 29.63 22.86 3.35
N GLU A 2 29.84 23.45 4.54
CA GLU A 2 31.19 23.85 5.00
C GLU A 2 31.91 22.74 5.78
N HIS A 3 31.22 21.63 6.05
CA HIS A 3 31.77 20.41 6.64
C HIS A 3 31.45 19.28 5.65
N GLY A 4 32.44 18.43 5.33
CA GLY A 4 32.26 17.30 4.39
C GLY A 4 31.28 16.25 4.92
N LEU A 5 31.02 15.20 4.12
CA LEU A 5 30.19 14.05 4.54
C LEU A 5 30.78 13.41 5.82
N GLY A 6 30.00 13.41 6.90
CA GLY A 6 30.33 12.87 8.21
C GLY A 6 29.64 11.54 8.52
N SER A 7 29.63 11.16 9.80
CA SER A 7 28.94 9.96 10.33
C SER A 7 27.71 10.32 11.18
N ASP A 8 27.02 11.39 10.81
CA ASP A 8 25.86 11.96 11.50
C ASP A 8 24.56 11.80 10.67
N ASN A 9 23.42 12.09 11.29
CA ASN A 9 22.10 11.86 10.68
C ASN A 9 21.88 12.69 9.40
N GLN A 10 22.44 13.90 9.31
CA GLN A 10 22.32 14.73 8.10
C GLN A 10 23.10 14.12 6.93
N SER A 11 24.30 13.59 7.20
CA SER A 11 25.09 12.87 6.20
C SER A 11 24.37 11.61 5.72
N ALA A 12 23.74 10.85 6.63
CA ALA A 12 22.94 9.68 6.27
C ALA A 12 21.73 10.05 5.39
N LEU A 13 21.03 11.13 5.74
CA LEU A 13 19.90 11.65 4.96
C LEU A 13 20.34 12.02 3.54
N LEU A 14 21.41 12.80 3.41
CA LEU A 14 21.96 13.22 2.11
C LEU A 14 22.39 12.02 1.28
N LEU A 15 23.09 11.05 1.87
CA LEU A 15 23.50 9.83 1.17
C LEU A 15 22.30 9.02 0.66
N ALA A 16 21.23 8.91 1.44
CA ALA A 16 20.00 8.23 1.03
C ALA A 16 19.30 8.94 -0.14
N VAL A 17 19.20 10.29 -0.08
CA VAL A 17 18.66 11.10 -1.19
C VAL A 17 19.49 10.92 -2.46
N LEU A 18 20.82 11.00 -2.36
CA LEU A 18 21.72 10.82 -3.49
C LEU A 18 21.65 9.39 -4.05
N ALA A 19 21.52 8.37 -3.20
CA ALA A 19 21.37 6.99 -3.63
C ALA A 19 20.08 6.78 -4.44
N LEU A 20 18.97 7.33 -3.97
CA LEU A 20 17.68 7.31 -4.68
C LEU A 20 17.77 8.06 -6.01
N GLY A 21 18.35 9.26 -6.02
CA GLY A 21 18.53 10.07 -7.24
C GLY A 21 19.44 9.39 -8.27
N ALA A 22 20.53 8.77 -7.82
CA ALA A 22 21.43 8.01 -8.68
C ALA A 22 20.74 6.80 -9.29
N THR A 23 19.96 6.05 -8.49
CA THR A 23 19.22 4.88 -8.95
C THR A 23 18.08 5.25 -9.90
N ALA A 24 17.37 6.35 -9.62
CA ALA A 24 16.33 6.87 -10.51
C ALA A 24 16.87 7.40 -11.84
N SER A 25 18.16 7.74 -11.88
CA SER A 25 18.87 8.16 -13.10
C SER A 25 19.49 6.99 -13.87
N ASP A 26 19.46 5.78 -13.33
CA ASP A 26 19.99 4.60 -14.02
C ASP A 26 19.07 4.24 -15.21
N PRO A 27 19.65 3.89 -16.38
CA PRO A 27 18.87 3.58 -17.56
C PRO A 27 18.08 2.27 -17.39
N ILE A 28 16.80 2.30 -17.75
CA ILE A 28 15.87 1.16 -17.63
C ILE A 28 16.32 -0.05 -18.48
N ASP A 29 16.92 0.19 -19.65
CA ASP A 29 17.15 -0.83 -20.70
C ASP A 29 18.62 -1.23 -20.92
N SER A 30 19.56 -0.85 -20.05
CA SER A 30 20.95 -1.20 -20.33
C SER A 30 21.27 -2.63 -19.87
N HIS A 31 21.79 -3.48 -20.78
CA HIS A 31 22.36 -4.82 -20.55
C HIS A 31 23.47 -4.89 -19.46
N LYS A 32 23.73 -3.78 -18.76
CA LYS A 32 24.54 -3.69 -17.55
C LYS A 32 23.69 -2.96 -16.50
N THR A 33 23.07 -3.68 -15.59
CA THR A 33 22.41 -3.08 -14.42
C THR A 33 23.43 -2.21 -13.68
N ARG A 34 23.31 -0.89 -13.82
CA ARG A 34 24.04 0.04 -12.95
C ARG A 34 23.32 0.05 -11.62
N HIS A 35 24.12 -0.09 -10.59
CA HIS A 35 23.70 -0.09 -9.20
C HIS A 35 24.25 1.20 -8.58
N SER A 36 24.01 2.34 -9.23
CA SER A 36 24.76 3.58 -8.97
C SER A 36 24.50 4.10 -7.55
N GLY A 37 23.34 3.78 -6.97
CA GLY A 37 23.01 4.10 -5.59
C GLY A 37 23.54 3.14 -4.52
N ASP A 38 23.99 1.92 -4.87
CA ASP A 38 24.23 0.85 -3.88
C ASP A 38 25.39 1.19 -2.91
N GLY A 39 26.42 1.88 -3.40
CA GLY A 39 27.53 2.32 -2.56
C GLY A 39 27.08 3.36 -1.54
N LEU A 40 26.29 4.35 -1.99
CA LEU A 40 25.80 5.44 -1.17
C LEU A 40 24.81 4.94 -0.12
N ILE A 41 23.87 4.07 -0.52
CA ILE A 41 22.88 3.54 0.43
C ILE A 41 23.54 2.67 1.50
N ARG A 42 24.57 1.91 1.15
CA ARG A 42 25.30 1.08 2.11
C ARG A 42 25.93 1.93 3.22
N GLU A 43 26.51 3.07 2.85
CA GLU A 43 27.05 4.00 3.83
C GLU A 43 25.95 4.70 4.64
N ALA A 44 24.86 5.12 4.01
CA ALA A 44 23.70 5.68 4.72
C ALA A 44 23.15 4.71 5.78
N VAL A 45 22.96 3.44 5.40
CA VAL A 45 22.47 2.35 6.25
C VAL A 45 23.39 2.13 7.46
N LYS A 46 24.71 2.13 7.28
CA LYS A 46 25.67 2.00 8.39
C LYS A 46 25.51 3.13 9.40
N ILE A 47 25.36 4.37 8.93
CA ILE A 47 25.21 5.54 9.81
C ILE A 47 23.88 5.46 10.56
N VAL A 48 22.76 5.19 9.89
CA VAL A 48 21.45 5.12 10.55
C VAL A 48 21.37 3.97 11.56
N TYR A 49 21.93 2.79 11.29
CA TYR A 49 21.96 1.70 12.27
C TYR A 49 22.72 2.09 13.54
N LYS A 50 23.89 2.71 13.38
CA LYS A 50 24.70 3.19 14.50
C LYS A 50 23.95 4.24 15.31
N SER A 51 23.38 5.24 14.63
CA SER A 51 22.65 6.34 15.27
C SER A 51 21.40 5.85 15.99
N TRP A 52 20.60 5.00 15.33
CA TRP A 52 19.40 4.39 15.88
C TRP A 52 19.69 3.59 17.15
N ALA A 53 20.74 2.76 17.15
CA ALA A 53 21.13 1.97 18.33
C ALA A 53 21.52 2.85 19.54
N SER A 54 21.95 4.09 19.29
CA SER A 54 22.31 5.06 20.33
C SER A 54 21.21 6.09 20.65
N SER A 55 20.12 6.11 19.88
CA SER A 55 19.05 7.10 20.02
C SER A 55 17.89 6.53 20.83
N PHE A 56 17.58 7.18 21.95
CA PHE A 56 16.47 6.79 22.83
C PHE A 56 15.31 7.79 22.82
N GLY A 57 15.50 8.95 22.19
CA GLY A 57 14.55 10.06 22.19
C GLY A 57 13.77 10.25 20.90
N GLY A 58 14.12 9.51 19.85
CA GLY A 58 13.68 9.82 18.51
C GLY A 58 14.35 11.08 17.95
N ASP A 59 14.55 11.11 16.63
CA ASP A 59 15.13 12.25 15.92
C ASP A 59 14.48 12.34 14.54
N ILE A 60 14.00 13.54 14.16
CA ILE A 60 13.29 13.76 12.90
C ILE A 60 14.20 13.41 11.71
N THR A 61 15.46 13.87 11.76
CA THR A 61 16.44 13.63 10.67
C THR A 61 16.73 12.14 10.53
N LEU A 62 16.90 11.42 11.65
CA LEU A 62 17.07 9.97 11.64
C LEU A 62 15.86 9.26 11.05
N SER A 63 14.65 9.63 11.45
CA SER A 63 13.41 9.06 10.89
C SER A 63 13.31 9.29 9.38
N GLN A 64 13.62 10.50 8.90
CA GLN A 64 13.67 10.82 7.48
C GLN A 64 14.72 9.94 6.76
N ALA A 65 15.94 9.84 7.28
CA ALA A 65 17.01 9.07 6.68
C ALA A 65 16.67 7.57 6.60
N VAL A 66 16.11 6.99 7.68
CA VAL A 66 15.71 5.58 7.71
C VAL A 66 14.56 5.31 6.74
N ILE A 67 13.56 6.20 6.63
CA ILE A 67 12.47 6.08 5.66
C ILE A 67 13.01 6.09 4.22
N LEU A 68 13.91 7.01 3.89
CA LEU A 68 14.51 7.04 2.55
C LEU A 68 15.34 5.78 2.26
N CYS A 69 16.02 5.23 3.26
CA CYS A 69 16.67 3.94 3.14
C CYS A 69 15.66 2.81 2.87
N ALA A 70 14.54 2.77 3.59
CA ALA A 70 13.49 1.78 3.35
C ALA A 70 12.89 1.90 1.94
N LEU A 71 12.66 3.12 1.47
CA LEU A 71 12.17 3.41 0.13
C LEU A 71 13.15 2.89 -0.94
N TYR A 72 14.47 3.04 -0.73
CA TYR A 72 15.48 2.48 -1.62
C TYR A 72 15.35 0.96 -1.77
N PHE A 73 15.22 0.25 -0.65
CA PHE A 73 15.07 -1.21 -0.68
C PHE A 73 13.73 -1.65 -1.27
N THR A 74 12.69 -0.80 -1.18
CA THR A 74 11.43 -1.02 -1.88
C THR A 74 11.64 -0.94 -3.41
N TYR A 75 12.37 0.07 -3.90
CA TYR A 75 12.74 0.16 -5.33
C TYR A 75 13.62 -0.98 -5.82
N LYS A 76 14.48 -1.52 -4.95
CA LYS A 76 15.31 -2.70 -5.25
C LYS A 76 14.53 -4.02 -5.19
N VAL A 77 13.26 -4.00 -4.80
CA VAL A 77 12.44 -5.20 -4.62
C VAL A 77 13.05 -6.12 -3.53
N GLU A 78 13.56 -5.51 -2.45
CA GLU A 78 14.07 -6.20 -1.25
C GLU A 78 13.13 -5.94 -0.05
N PRO A 79 11.92 -6.54 -0.04
CA PRO A 79 10.85 -6.19 0.88
C PRO A 79 11.18 -6.45 2.34
N LEU A 80 11.97 -7.48 2.65
CA LEU A 80 12.37 -7.78 4.04
C LEU A 80 13.37 -6.76 4.60
N ALA A 81 14.26 -6.23 3.76
CA ALA A 81 15.17 -5.16 4.15
C ALA A 81 14.41 -3.85 4.36
N ALA A 82 13.52 -3.52 3.42
CA ALA A 82 12.61 -2.38 3.54
C ALA A 82 11.77 -2.47 4.82
N TRP A 83 11.14 -3.62 5.08
CA TRP A 83 10.31 -3.87 6.27
C TRP A 83 11.06 -3.59 7.57
N ARG A 84 12.29 -4.11 7.72
CA ARG A 84 13.12 -3.90 8.92
C ARG A 84 13.39 -2.41 9.15
N LEU A 85 13.70 -1.68 8.09
CA LEU A 85 13.98 -0.24 8.17
C LEU A 85 12.70 0.56 8.47
N VAL A 86 11.56 0.20 7.86
CA VAL A 86 10.25 0.79 8.21
C VAL A 86 9.95 0.60 9.70
N HIS A 87 10.22 -0.57 10.25
CA HIS A 87 10.01 -0.84 11.68
C HIS A 87 10.92 0.01 12.58
N MET A 88 12.18 0.19 12.17
CA MET A 88 13.11 1.09 12.85
C MET A 88 12.61 2.54 12.81
N ALA A 89 12.19 3.03 11.64
CA ALA A 89 11.64 4.37 11.49
C ALA A 89 10.38 4.56 12.35
N SER A 90 9.46 3.61 12.33
CA SER A 90 8.24 3.59 13.14
C SER A 90 8.56 3.69 14.63
N THR A 91 9.53 2.93 15.13
CA THR A 91 9.95 2.99 16.54
C THR A 91 10.53 4.36 16.89
N THR A 92 11.37 4.93 16.02
CA THR A 92 11.92 6.28 16.22
C THR A 92 10.82 7.34 16.23
N ILE A 93 9.85 7.28 15.30
CA ILE A 93 8.72 8.20 15.22
C ILE A 93 7.83 8.10 16.47
N GLN A 94 7.51 6.88 16.90
CA GLN A 94 6.72 6.63 18.11
C GLN A 94 7.41 7.17 19.37
N GLN A 95 8.74 7.05 19.47
CA GLN A 95 9.51 7.67 20.56
C GLN A 95 9.39 9.20 20.58
N ILE A 96 9.44 9.85 19.41
CA ILE A 96 9.20 11.30 19.28
C ILE A 96 7.79 11.62 19.79
N MET A 97 6.77 10.91 19.30
CA MET A 97 5.36 11.16 19.64
C MET A 97 5.07 11.00 21.12
N ILE A 98 5.62 9.98 21.77
CA ILE A 98 5.43 9.74 23.22
C ILE A 98 6.05 10.87 24.04
N ARG A 99 7.23 11.36 23.65
CA ARG A 99 7.98 12.38 24.40
C ARG A 99 7.49 13.80 24.13
N CYS A 100 6.99 14.07 22.93
CA CYS A 100 6.59 15.40 22.48
C CYS A 100 5.09 15.67 22.59
N LYS A 101 4.31 14.76 23.18
CA LYS A 101 2.84 14.85 23.29
C LYS A 101 2.32 16.19 23.85
N ASP A 102 3.11 16.87 24.68
CA ASP A 102 2.80 18.19 25.26
C ASP A 102 3.78 19.32 24.86
N ARG A 103 4.73 19.07 23.95
CA ARG A 103 5.90 19.95 23.73
C ARG A 103 6.34 20.13 22.27
N PHE A 104 5.45 20.02 21.29
CA PHE A 104 5.82 20.46 19.94
C PHE A 104 6.08 21.96 19.97
N SER A 105 7.31 22.36 19.67
CA SER A 105 7.76 23.73 19.88
C SER A 105 7.22 24.67 18.80
N THR A 106 6.91 24.11 17.62
CA THR A 106 6.34 24.84 16.48
C THR A 106 5.32 23.99 15.72
N GLU A 107 4.35 24.65 15.07
CA GLU A 107 3.40 23.99 14.17
C GLU A 107 4.12 23.25 13.03
N VAL A 108 5.27 23.76 12.58
CA VAL A 108 6.09 23.18 11.51
C VAL A 108 6.60 21.79 11.90
N GLU A 109 7.22 21.65 13.08
CA GLU A 109 7.71 20.36 13.59
C GLU A 109 6.58 19.34 13.73
N THR A 110 5.41 19.76 14.23
CA THR A 110 4.23 18.89 14.31
C THR A 110 3.84 18.35 12.94
N GLN A 111 3.81 19.21 11.91
CA GLN A 111 3.47 18.78 10.55
C GLN A 111 4.54 17.86 9.95
N GLU A 112 5.82 18.08 10.23
CA GLU A 112 6.89 17.18 9.80
C GLU A 112 6.73 15.79 10.40
N ILE A 113 6.40 15.70 11.69
CA ILE A 113 6.20 14.43 12.37
C ILE A 113 4.94 13.74 11.87
N HIS A 114 3.84 14.47 11.64
CA HIS A 114 2.65 13.90 11.00
C HIS A 114 2.97 13.31 9.62
N ARG A 115 3.72 14.03 8.79
CA ARG A 115 4.17 13.52 7.48
C ARG A 115 5.00 12.25 7.63
N LEU A 116 5.92 12.19 8.60
CA LEU A 116 6.69 10.98 8.90
C LEU A 116 5.80 9.80 9.29
N CYS A 117 4.82 10.02 10.17
CA CYS A 117 3.84 8.98 10.55
C CYS A 117 3.11 8.42 9.33
N TRP A 118 2.54 9.31 8.50
CA TRP A 118 1.75 8.90 7.33
C TRP A 118 2.59 8.24 6.24
N VAL A 119 3.81 8.73 5.96
CA VAL A 119 4.72 8.09 5.00
C VAL A 119 5.17 6.72 5.49
N CYS A 120 5.52 6.60 6.78
CA CYS A 120 5.88 5.32 7.38
C CYS A 120 4.72 4.31 7.32
N PHE A 121 3.49 4.78 7.57
CA PHE A 121 2.27 3.97 7.46
C PHE A 121 2.01 3.48 6.03
N ILE A 122 2.16 4.35 5.01
CA ILE A 122 1.98 3.94 3.60
C ILE A 122 2.98 2.85 3.24
N LEU A 123 4.28 3.06 3.52
CA LEU A 123 5.33 2.10 3.20
C LEU A 123 5.13 0.78 3.95
N GLU A 124 4.75 0.82 5.22
CA GLU A 124 4.44 -0.40 5.98
C GLU A 124 3.25 -1.13 5.36
N SER A 125 2.17 -0.41 5.05
CA SER A 125 0.95 -0.98 4.50
C SER A 125 1.16 -1.64 3.14
N ASP A 126 2.01 -1.07 2.29
CA ASP A 126 2.43 -1.67 1.01
C ASP A 126 3.07 -3.05 1.24
N ILE A 127 4.05 -3.12 2.14
CA ILE A 127 4.75 -4.36 2.46
C ILE A 127 3.83 -5.38 3.12
N LEU A 128 2.96 -4.95 4.04
CA LEU A 128 2.05 -5.83 4.77
C LEU A 128 1.01 -6.47 3.86
N ALA A 129 0.48 -5.72 2.89
CA ALA A 129 -0.51 -6.23 1.95
C ALA A 129 0.04 -7.37 1.08
N GLU A 130 1.34 -7.39 0.81
CA GLU A 130 1.97 -8.40 -0.04
C GLU A 130 2.63 -9.53 0.77
N PHE A 131 3.33 -9.21 1.85
CA PHE A 131 4.24 -10.13 2.54
C PHE A 131 3.78 -10.55 3.93
N HIS A 132 2.64 -10.04 4.43
CA HIS A 132 2.05 -10.43 5.72
C HIS A 132 3.03 -10.37 6.91
N GLN A 133 3.95 -9.40 6.90
CA GLN A 133 4.94 -9.24 7.96
C GLN A 133 4.31 -8.74 9.27
N PRO A 134 5.01 -8.80 10.42
CA PRO A 134 4.52 -8.21 11.66
C PRO A 134 4.40 -6.68 11.57
N ARG A 135 3.32 -6.13 12.15
CA ARG A 135 3.06 -4.69 12.20
C ARG A 135 3.90 -4.01 13.30
N SER A 136 4.36 -2.79 13.06
CA SER A 136 5.06 -1.98 14.06
C SER A 136 4.15 -1.23 15.03
N GLY A 137 2.84 -1.20 14.75
CA GLY A 137 1.86 -0.42 15.51
C GLY A 137 1.72 1.03 15.06
N ILE A 138 2.37 1.44 13.96
CA ILE A 138 2.22 2.80 13.41
C ILE A 138 0.77 3.12 13.02
N GLU A 139 -0.04 2.10 12.67
CA GLU A 139 -1.48 2.28 12.38
C GLU A 139 -2.22 2.97 13.54
N ILE A 140 -1.91 2.58 14.77
CA ILE A 140 -2.56 3.09 15.98
C ILE A 140 -2.22 4.58 16.17
N VAL A 141 -1.03 4.98 15.73
CA VAL A 141 -0.57 6.37 15.78
C VAL A 141 -1.28 7.19 14.72
N VAL A 142 -1.33 6.71 13.47
CA VAL A 142 -1.96 7.47 12.37
C VAL A 142 -3.46 7.64 12.56
N ASP A 143 -4.13 6.68 13.21
CA ASP A 143 -5.55 6.76 13.56
C ASP A 143 -5.87 7.91 14.55
N GLN A 144 -4.87 8.41 15.27
CA GLN A 144 -5.03 9.44 16.30
C GLN A 144 -4.58 10.83 15.84
N ILE A 145 -4.02 10.96 14.63
CA ILE A 145 -3.52 12.24 14.11
C ILE A 145 -4.29 12.67 12.86
N PRO A 146 -4.44 13.98 12.60
CA PRO A 146 -5.05 14.45 11.37
C PRO A 146 -4.16 14.15 10.16
N PHE A 147 -4.75 14.26 8.96
CA PHE A 147 -3.98 14.29 7.72
C PHE A 147 -2.95 15.44 7.75
N PRO A 148 -1.81 15.30 7.03
CA PRO A 148 -0.81 16.35 6.96
C PRO A 148 -1.39 17.65 6.39
N ASN A 149 -1.14 18.77 7.07
CA ASN A 149 -1.47 20.09 6.57
C ASN A 149 -0.28 20.67 5.80
N TYR A 150 -0.53 21.18 4.59
CA TYR A 150 0.47 21.79 3.72
C TYR A 150 0.29 23.32 3.56
N GLY A 151 -0.50 23.93 4.44
CA GLY A 151 -0.74 25.37 4.47
C GLY A 151 -1.87 25.83 3.53
N GLN A 152 -2.00 27.16 3.39
CA GLN A 152 -3.13 27.77 2.68
C GLN A 152 -3.08 27.66 1.14
N SER A 153 -1.92 27.35 0.57
CA SER A 153 -1.74 27.18 -0.88
C SER A 153 -0.94 25.90 -1.15
N PRO A 154 -1.58 24.73 -1.11
CA PRO A 154 -0.90 23.46 -1.37
C PRO A 154 -0.50 23.36 -2.84
N LEU A 155 0.76 23.01 -3.10
CA LEU A 155 1.23 22.62 -4.42
C LEU A 155 0.55 21.33 -4.88
N PRO A 156 0.46 21.05 -6.19
CA PRO A 156 -0.09 19.80 -6.70
C PRO A 156 0.51 18.54 -6.05
N ASP A 157 1.82 18.51 -5.82
CA ASP A 157 2.52 17.39 -5.17
C ASP A 157 2.02 17.10 -3.75
N HIS A 158 1.63 18.15 -3.01
CA HIS A 158 1.03 17.99 -1.68
C HIS A 158 -0.37 17.37 -1.76
N LEU A 159 -1.15 17.72 -2.78
CA LEU A 159 -2.46 17.14 -3.02
C LEU A 159 -2.34 15.66 -3.44
N TYR A 160 -1.34 15.32 -4.26
CA TYR A 160 -1.04 13.92 -4.61
C TYR A 160 -0.70 13.08 -3.37
N SER A 161 0.12 13.61 -2.46
CA SER A 161 0.42 12.95 -1.17
C SER A 161 -0.86 12.66 -0.37
N LEU A 162 -1.77 13.63 -0.26
CA LEU A 162 -3.04 13.44 0.47
C LEU A 162 -3.98 12.44 -0.21
N ALA A 163 -4.05 12.49 -1.54
CA ALA A 163 -4.80 11.52 -2.33
C ALA A 163 -4.26 10.10 -2.14
N GLU A 164 -2.93 9.94 -2.07
CA GLU A 164 -2.29 8.67 -1.80
C GLU A 164 -2.57 8.13 -0.39
N ILE A 165 -2.48 8.98 0.63
CA ILE A 165 -2.80 8.58 2.01
C ILE A 165 -4.26 8.14 2.10
N SER A 166 -5.19 8.95 1.58
CA SER A 166 -6.62 8.64 1.63
C SER A 166 -6.98 7.35 0.88
N ALA A 167 -6.41 7.14 -0.31
CA ALA A 167 -6.59 5.90 -1.07
C ALA A 167 -6.05 4.67 -0.31
N ARG A 168 -4.86 4.78 0.28
CA ARG A 168 -4.26 3.69 1.06
C ARG A 168 -5.06 3.37 2.32
N SER A 169 -5.55 4.38 3.04
CA SER A 169 -6.39 4.19 4.22
C SER A 169 -7.71 3.50 3.87
N LEU A 170 -8.34 3.89 2.75
CA LEU A 170 -9.52 3.21 2.22
C LEU A 170 -9.21 1.73 1.91
N LEU A 171 -8.11 1.47 1.20
CA LEU A 171 -7.69 0.11 0.85
C LEU A 171 -7.47 -0.76 2.10
N ASN A 172 -6.75 -0.25 3.10
CA ASN A 172 -6.47 -0.99 4.32
C ASN A 172 -7.78 -1.37 5.05
N ARG A 173 -8.76 -0.46 5.13
CA ARG A 173 -10.07 -0.77 5.76
C ARG A 173 -10.78 -1.93 5.08
N ILE A 174 -10.70 -2.01 3.76
CA ILE A 174 -11.30 -3.11 2.99
C ILE A 174 -10.50 -4.38 3.17
N HIS A 175 -9.18 -4.30 3.09
CA HIS A 175 -8.29 -5.43 3.36
C HIS A 175 -8.60 -6.04 4.74
N HIS A 176 -8.75 -5.22 5.78
CA HIS A 176 -9.19 -5.69 7.08
C HIS A 176 -10.58 -6.33 7.03
N THR A 177 -11.56 -5.72 6.36
CA THR A 177 -12.93 -6.26 6.25
C THR A 177 -12.98 -7.62 5.54
N VAL A 178 -12.16 -7.82 4.51
CA VAL A 178 -12.10 -9.06 3.72
C VAL A 178 -11.34 -10.16 4.47
N TYR A 179 -10.13 -9.88 4.98
CA TYR A 179 -9.25 -10.90 5.56
C TYR A 179 -9.44 -11.16 7.06
N PHE A 180 -9.88 -10.15 7.84
CA PHE A 180 -10.13 -10.34 9.28
C PHE A 180 -11.41 -11.16 9.53
N LYS A 181 -12.38 -11.06 8.62
CA LYS A 181 -13.63 -11.81 8.72
C LYS A 181 -13.40 -13.33 8.56
N GLU A 182 -12.45 -13.72 7.71
CA GLU A 182 -12.09 -15.13 7.48
C GLU A 182 -11.35 -15.75 8.67
N SER A 183 -10.50 -14.97 9.35
CA SER A 183 -9.81 -15.41 10.57
C SER A 183 -10.78 -15.65 11.73
N SER A 184 -11.81 -14.79 11.87
CA SER A 184 -12.80 -14.92 12.94
C SER A 184 -13.67 -16.18 12.79
N THR A 185 -13.98 -16.60 11.55
CA THR A 185 -14.72 -17.84 11.28
C THR A 185 -13.89 -19.11 11.47
N VAL A 186 -12.56 -19.02 11.37
CA VAL A 186 -11.64 -20.15 11.58
C VAL A 186 -11.37 -20.37 13.07
N TYR A 187 -11.30 -19.30 13.89
CA TYR A 187 -11.08 -19.40 15.34
C TYR A 187 -12.37 -19.47 16.18
N ALA A 188 -13.51 -18.99 15.68
CA ALA A 188 -14.82 -19.29 16.25
C ALA A 188 -15.22 -20.71 15.83
N GLY A 189 -14.61 -21.69 16.48
CA GLY A 189 -14.92 -23.10 16.30
C GLY A 189 -16.43 -23.34 16.30
N GLN A 190 -16.84 -24.34 15.50
CA GLN A 190 -18.13 -25.00 15.53
C GLN A 190 -18.60 -25.28 16.97
N ASN A 191 -19.21 -24.29 17.62
CA ASN A 191 -19.87 -24.45 18.89
C ASN A 191 -21.38 -24.40 18.63
N SER A 192 -21.92 -25.52 18.16
CA SER A 192 -23.32 -25.88 18.37
C SER A 192 -23.36 -27.31 18.89
N PRO A 193 -23.73 -27.53 20.16
CA PRO A 193 -23.86 -28.87 20.70
C PRO A 193 -25.19 -29.49 20.26
N GLY A 194 -25.10 -30.63 19.57
CA GLY A 194 -26.18 -31.61 19.43
C GLY A 194 -27.16 -31.40 18.27
N ALA A 195 -27.08 -32.26 17.25
CA ALA A 195 -28.20 -33.09 16.75
C ALA A 195 -27.78 -33.80 15.45
N SER A 196 -27.79 -35.12 15.50
CA SER A 196 -27.78 -36.01 14.34
C SER A 196 -28.98 -35.74 13.43
N ALA A 197 -28.75 -35.16 12.25
CA ALA A 197 -29.70 -35.19 11.13
C ALA A 197 -28.90 -35.32 9.81
N PRO A 198 -29.36 -36.14 8.85
CA PRO A 198 -28.65 -36.36 7.60
C PRO A 198 -28.62 -35.07 6.76
N MET A 199 -27.42 -34.70 6.30
CA MET A 199 -27.13 -33.56 5.43
C MET A 199 -27.97 -33.62 4.14
N GLN A 200 -29.06 -32.86 4.08
CA GLN A 200 -29.44 -32.20 2.84
C GLN A 200 -28.53 -30.99 2.68
N ALA A 201 -27.46 -31.16 1.90
CA ALA A 201 -26.57 -30.08 1.51
C ALA A 201 -27.36 -29.07 0.67
N SER A 202 -27.89 -28.05 1.33
CA SER A 202 -28.32 -26.82 0.64
C SER A 202 -27.06 -26.19 0.02
N PRO A 203 -27.12 -25.69 -1.22
CA PRO A 203 -25.95 -25.08 -1.86
C PRO A 203 -25.43 -23.92 -1.00
N PRO A 204 -24.10 -23.70 -0.93
CA PRO A 204 -23.54 -22.61 -0.14
C PRO A 204 -23.99 -21.30 -0.79
N ARG A 205 -24.96 -20.63 -0.18
CA ARG A 205 -25.33 -19.27 -0.59
C ARG A 205 -24.19 -18.36 -0.16
N LEU A 206 -23.79 -17.45 -1.06
CA LEU A 206 -22.93 -16.30 -0.75
C LEU A 206 -23.22 -15.82 0.66
N ASP A 207 -22.17 -15.57 1.43
CA ASP A 207 -22.32 -14.71 2.60
C ASP A 207 -22.61 -13.32 2.01
N PRO A 208 -23.87 -12.81 2.03
CA PRO A 208 -24.30 -11.60 1.29
C PRO A 208 -23.50 -10.35 1.67
N SER A 209 -22.65 -10.47 2.68
CA SER A 209 -21.61 -9.54 3.07
C SER A 209 -20.52 -9.28 2.03
N LEU A 210 -19.98 -10.27 1.28
CA LEU A 210 -18.79 -10.04 0.45
C LEU A 210 -19.13 -9.28 -0.83
N SER A 211 -20.25 -9.62 -1.48
CA SER A 211 -20.78 -8.86 -2.61
C SER A 211 -21.10 -7.42 -2.21
N ARG A 212 -21.75 -7.22 -1.05
CA ARG A 212 -21.98 -5.89 -0.48
C ARG A 212 -20.68 -5.15 -0.19
N VAL A 213 -19.64 -5.82 0.31
CA VAL A 213 -18.32 -5.21 0.54
C VAL A 213 -17.69 -4.76 -0.77
N CYS A 214 -17.79 -5.54 -1.85
CA CYS A 214 -17.29 -5.15 -3.18
C CYS A 214 -18.08 -3.99 -3.80
N GLU A 215 -19.41 -4.00 -3.69
CA GLU A 215 -20.28 -2.91 -4.16
C GLU A 215 -20.01 -1.61 -3.39
N GLU A 216 -19.93 -1.70 -2.06
CA GLU A 216 -19.60 -0.58 -1.18
C GLU A 216 -18.17 -0.05 -1.45
N LEU A 217 -17.20 -0.94 -1.70
CA LEU A 217 -15.87 -0.57 -2.13
C LEU A 217 -15.91 0.23 -3.44
N GLY A 218 -16.66 -0.25 -4.43
CA GLY A 218 -16.86 0.46 -5.69
C GLY A 218 -17.41 1.87 -5.46
N HIS A 219 -18.45 1.98 -4.64
CA HIS A 219 -19.06 3.27 -4.29
C HIS A 219 -18.12 4.21 -3.53
N GLN A 220 -17.33 3.69 -2.57
CA GLN A 220 -16.35 4.48 -1.82
C GLN A 220 -15.19 4.94 -2.71
N LEU A 221 -14.75 4.14 -3.69
CA LEU A 221 -13.74 4.57 -4.67
C LEU A 221 -14.27 5.65 -5.61
N GLU A 222 -15.52 5.53 -6.06
CA GLU A 222 -16.16 6.57 -6.88
C GLU A 222 -16.30 7.88 -6.09
N THR A 223 -16.80 7.80 -4.87
CA THR A 223 -16.92 8.96 -3.96
C THR A 223 -15.55 9.59 -3.68
N TRP A 224 -14.53 8.77 -3.43
CA TRP A 224 -13.15 9.23 -3.26
C TRP A 224 -12.65 9.95 -4.52
N TYR A 225 -12.82 9.35 -5.70
CA TYR A 225 -12.40 9.95 -6.96
C TYR A 225 -13.09 11.29 -7.23
N ASP A 226 -14.40 11.38 -7.00
CA ASP A 226 -15.18 12.60 -7.17
C ASP A 226 -14.81 13.70 -6.15
N SER A 227 -14.25 13.31 -5.00
CA SER A 227 -13.73 14.24 -3.99
C SER A 227 -12.36 14.83 -4.33
N LEU A 228 -11.62 14.25 -5.29
CA LEU A 228 -10.29 14.75 -5.67
C LEU A 228 -10.39 16.12 -6.37
N PRO A 229 -9.53 17.09 -6.03
CA PRO A 229 -9.43 18.36 -6.74
C PRO A 229 -9.17 18.17 -8.24
N GLU A 230 -9.81 18.99 -9.09
CA GLU A 230 -9.71 18.89 -10.55
C GLU A 230 -8.25 18.88 -11.05
N ILE A 231 -7.37 19.65 -10.41
CA ILE A 231 -5.95 19.75 -10.78
C ILE A 231 -5.16 18.45 -10.65
N ILE A 232 -5.57 17.53 -9.76
CA ILE A 232 -4.92 16.22 -9.58
C ILE A 232 -5.76 15.05 -10.05
N ARG A 233 -7.04 15.28 -10.37
CA ARG A 233 -7.99 14.23 -10.75
C ARG A 233 -7.54 13.55 -12.05
N PRO A 234 -7.27 12.23 -12.06
CA PRO A 234 -6.82 11.53 -13.27
C PRO A 234 -7.93 11.45 -14.34
N CYS A 235 -7.65 11.82 -15.59
CA CYS A 235 -8.62 11.68 -16.70
C CYS A 235 -8.91 10.20 -17.06
N LEU A 236 -10.09 9.67 -16.74
CA LEU A 236 -10.43 8.24 -16.95
C LEU A 236 -10.69 7.80 -18.42
N GLY A 237 -9.90 8.28 -19.40
CA GLY A 237 -9.99 7.91 -20.82
C GLY A 237 -8.63 7.62 -21.46
N ASP A 238 -8.63 7.22 -22.74
CA ASP A 238 -7.44 6.88 -23.54
C ASP A 238 -6.53 8.09 -23.86
N GLU A 239 -7.03 9.32 -23.71
CA GLU A 239 -6.26 10.54 -23.96
C GLU A 239 -5.29 10.82 -22.81
N PHE A 240 -4.04 10.41 -23.03
CA PHE A 240 -2.97 10.50 -22.06
C PHE A 240 -2.30 11.88 -22.09
N GLU A 241 -2.76 12.77 -21.20
CA GLU A 241 -2.06 14.04 -20.88
C GLU A 241 -1.70 14.14 -19.37
N GLY A 242 -1.66 13.01 -18.65
CA GLY A 242 -1.38 12.99 -17.20
C GLY A 242 0.10 12.86 -16.86
N GLY A 243 0.63 13.72 -15.98
CA GLY A 243 1.98 13.59 -15.42
C GLY A 243 2.19 12.31 -14.59
N ARG A 244 3.45 11.99 -14.25
CA ARG A 244 3.86 10.75 -13.52
C ARG A 244 3.03 10.45 -12.26
N HIS A 245 2.63 11.49 -11.52
CA HIS A 245 1.80 11.35 -10.31
C HIS A 245 0.36 10.88 -10.61
N SER A 246 -0.21 11.26 -11.75
CA SER A 246 -1.54 10.79 -12.18
C SER A 246 -1.51 9.28 -12.48
N ILE A 247 -0.43 8.81 -13.09
CA ILE A 247 -0.19 7.38 -13.37
C ILE A 247 -0.06 6.59 -12.07
N MET A 248 0.70 7.11 -11.11
CA MET A 248 0.92 6.46 -9.82
C MET A 248 -0.38 6.31 -9.03
N LEU A 249 -1.24 7.34 -9.03
CA LEU A 249 -2.57 7.25 -8.42
C LEU A 249 -3.44 6.17 -9.08
N ARG A 250 -3.46 6.09 -10.43
CA ARG A 250 -4.19 5.03 -11.14
C ARG A 250 -3.63 3.64 -10.86
N LEU A 251 -2.31 3.51 -10.77
CA LEU A 251 -1.67 2.24 -10.49
C LEU A 251 -2.06 1.72 -9.11
N ARG A 252 -2.08 2.61 -8.10
CA ARG A 252 -2.49 2.25 -6.74
C ARG A 252 -3.96 1.86 -6.66
N SER A 253 -4.87 2.58 -7.33
CA SER A 253 -6.29 2.18 -7.37
C SER A 253 -6.54 0.88 -8.13
N ALA A 254 -5.74 0.59 -9.18
CA ALA A 254 -5.81 -0.65 -9.93
C ALA A 254 -5.24 -1.88 -9.18
N GLN A 255 -4.17 -1.72 -8.40
CA GLN A 255 -3.64 -2.78 -7.53
C GLN A 255 -4.72 -3.36 -6.61
N CYS A 256 -5.59 -2.51 -6.06
CA CYS A 256 -6.72 -2.92 -5.22
C CYS A 256 -7.64 -3.89 -5.96
N CYS A 257 -7.99 -3.56 -7.20
CA CYS A 257 -8.88 -4.36 -8.03
C CYS A 257 -8.24 -5.71 -8.38
N LEU A 258 -6.94 -5.71 -8.71
CA LEU A 258 -6.21 -6.93 -9.05
C LEU A 258 -6.04 -7.89 -7.88
N ALA A 259 -5.72 -7.38 -6.69
CA ALA A 259 -5.59 -8.20 -5.49
C ALA A 259 -6.91 -8.91 -5.20
N CYS A 260 -8.05 -8.20 -5.27
CA CYS A 260 -9.37 -8.79 -5.10
C CYS A 260 -9.67 -9.87 -6.15
N ILE A 261 -9.42 -9.64 -7.45
CA ILE A 261 -9.63 -10.67 -8.50
C ILE A 261 -8.75 -11.89 -8.25
N SER A 262 -7.48 -11.68 -7.92
CA SER A 262 -6.50 -12.76 -7.79
C SER A 262 -6.92 -13.69 -6.65
N VAL A 263 -7.30 -13.12 -5.51
CA VAL A 263 -7.76 -13.88 -4.33
C VAL A 263 -9.04 -14.64 -4.61
N LEU A 264 -10.04 -13.97 -5.22
CA LEU A 264 -11.31 -14.61 -5.59
C LEU A 264 -11.11 -15.74 -6.61
N SER A 265 -10.21 -15.55 -7.57
CA SER A 265 -9.92 -16.54 -8.61
C SER A 265 -9.12 -17.73 -8.09
N ILE A 266 -8.21 -17.53 -7.13
CA ILE A 266 -7.47 -18.60 -6.45
C ILE A 266 -8.41 -19.39 -5.53
N ALA A 267 -9.30 -18.72 -4.79
CA ALA A 267 -10.31 -19.38 -3.97
C ALA A 267 -11.24 -20.28 -4.80
N PHE A 268 -11.65 -19.83 -5.99
CA PHE A 268 -12.46 -20.66 -6.90
C PHE A 268 -11.71 -21.88 -7.47
N GLN A 269 -10.38 -21.77 -7.68
CA GLN A 269 -9.57 -22.89 -8.18
C GLN A 269 -9.20 -23.91 -7.11
N SER A 270 -9.43 -23.59 -5.83
CA SER A 270 -9.16 -24.49 -4.70
C SER A 270 -10.37 -25.40 -4.45
N PRO A 271 -10.26 -26.74 -4.61
CA PRO A 271 -11.39 -27.67 -4.43
C PRO A 271 -12.19 -27.52 -3.12
N PRO A 272 -11.57 -27.24 -1.93
CA PRO A 272 -12.33 -27.02 -0.70
C PRO A 272 -13.06 -25.67 -0.64
N LEU A 273 -12.64 -24.68 -1.42
CA LEU A 273 -13.20 -23.32 -1.41
C LEU A 273 -14.08 -23.03 -2.63
N GLN A 274 -14.02 -23.88 -3.67
CA GLN A 274 -14.79 -23.75 -4.90
C GLN A 274 -16.30 -23.61 -4.64
N GLY A 275 -16.83 -24.32 -3.64
CA GLY A 275 -18.24 -24.22 -3.24
C GLY A 275 -18.62 -22.89 -2.57
N LEU A 276 -17.66 -22.15 -2.01
CA LEU A 276 -17.88 -20.86 -1.34
C LEU A 276 -17.89 -19.68 -2.31
N VAL A 277 -17.51 -19.89 -3.58
CA VAL A 277 -17.37 -18.85 -4.61
C VAL A 277 -18.23 -19.16 -5.84
N GLY A 278 -19.51 -19.48 -5.61
CA GLY A 278 -20.45 -19.82 -6.70
C GLY A 278 -20.68 -18.69 -7.72
N ASP A 279 -20.51 -17.44 -7.30
CA ASP A 279 -20.74 -16.25 -8.13
C ASP A 279 -19.45 -15.61 -8.67
N ILE A 280 -18.39 -16.43 -8.83
CA ILE A 280 -17.07 -15.97 -9.31
C ILE A 280 -17.18 -15.17 -10.62
N GLN A 281 -18.09 -15.55 -11.51
CA GLN A 281 -18.27 -14.89 -12.81
C GLN A 281 -18.84 -13.48 -12.67
N MET A 282 -19.79 -13.27 -11.75
CA MET A 282 -20.34 -11.94 -11.47
C MET A 282 -19.29 -11.04 -10.84
N LEU A 283 -18.56 -11.56 -9.84
CA LEU A 283 -17.49 -10.82 -9.17
C LEU A 283 -16.36 -10.45 -10.14
N GLN A 284 -15.91 -11.38 -10.97
CA GLN A 284 -14.92 -11.11 -12.01
C GLN A 284 -15.39 -10.06 -13.00
N ASN A 285 -16.65 -10.09 -13.43
CA ASN A 285 -17.20 -9.08 -14.32
C ASN A 285 -17.26 -7.68 -13.68
N ILE A 286 -17.59 -7.59 -12.38
CA ILE A 286 -17.55 -6.32 -11.64
C ILE A 286 -16.13 -5.78 -11.63
N VAL A 287 -15.14 -6.61 -11.29
CA VAL A 287 -13.77 -6.10 -11.18
C VAL A 287 -13.11 -5.86 -12.55
N ILE A 288 -13.48 -6.62 -13.59
CA ILE A 288 -13.09 -6.30 -14.97
C ILE A 288 -13.62 -4.93 -15.36
N LYS A 289 -14.90 -4.62 -15.10
CA LYS A 289 -15.47 -3.28 -15.38
C LYS A 289 -14.78 -2.17 -14.58
N LEU A 290 -14.40 -2.45 -13.34
CA LEU A 290 -13.60 -1.52 -12.55
C LEU A 290 -12.25 -1.31 -13.23
N LEU A 291 -11.50 -2.37 -13.54
CA LEU A 291 -10.19 -2.28 -14.20
C LEU A 291 -10.26 -1.60 -15.58
N GLU A 292 -11.29 -1.82 -16.38
CA GLU A 292 -11.50 -1.16 -17.68
C GLU A 292 -11.54 0.36 -17.53
N ARG A 293 -12.10 0.87 -16.45
CA ARG A 293 -12.18 2.32 -16.19
C ARG A 293 -10.83 2.95 -15.84
N TRP A 294 -9.87 2.14 -15.35
CA TRP A 294 -8.56 2.61 -14.92
C TRP A 294 -7.42 2.20 -15.87
N ALA A 295 -7.66 1.25 -16.78
CA ALA A 295 -6.71 0.77 -17.76
C ALA A 295 -6.48 1.78 -18.90
N PHE A 296 -5.26 1.81 -19.43
CA PHE A 296 -4.89 2.59 -20.60
C PHE A 296 -3.76 1.87 -21.37
N SER A 297 -3.64 2.15 -22.66
CA SER A 297 -2.71 1.46 -23.57
C SER A 297 -1.24 1.55 -23.09
N GLY A 298 -0.55 0.41 -23.04
CA GLY A 298 0.84 0.26 -22.61
C GLY A 298 1.06 0.28 -21.09
N SER A 299 0.00 0.28 -20.29
CA SER A 299 0.11 0.31 -18.82
C SER A 299 0.17 -1.09 -18.20
N SER A 300 0.75 -1.20 -17.01
CA SER A 300 0.66 -2.44 -16.21
C SER A 300 -0.79 -2.76 -15.78
N ILE A 301 -1.69 -1.76 -15.78
CA ILE A 301 -3.12 -1.91 -15.50
C ILE A 301 -3.84 -2.59 -16.67
N GLU A 302 -3.44 -2.30 -17.91
CA GLU A 302 -3.91 -3.00 -19.11
C GLU A 302 -3.47 -4.46 -19.09
N SER A 303 -2.20 -4.75 -18.79
CA SER A 303 -1.72 -6.13 -18.60
C SER A 303 -2.52 -6.87 -17.52
N ALA A 304 -2.85 -6.17 -16.46
CA ALA A 304 -3.67 -6.66 -15.36
C ALA A 304 -5.13 -6.93 -15.76
N LEU A 305 -5.73 -6.04 -16.54
CA LEU A 305 -7.04 -6.19 -17.14
C LEU A 305 -7.07 -7.40 -18.09
N ASP A 306 -6.02 -7.58 -18.89
CA ASP A 306 -5.86 -8.72 -19.79
C ASP A 306 -5.74 -10.03 -19.01
N ILE A 307 -4.97 -10.05 -17.92
CA ILE A 307 -4.89 -11.20 -17.01
C ILE A 307 -6.27 -11.51 -16.41
N ALA A 308 -6.99 -10.50 -15.92
CA ALA A 308 -8.33 -10.66 -15.35
C ALA A 308 -9.32 -11.22 -16.38
N LYS A 309 -9.35 -10.64 -17.59
CA LYS A 309 -10.17 -11.11 -18.73
C LYS A 309 -9.81 -12.54 -19.12
N TYR A 310 -8.51 -12.87 -19.15
CA TYR A 310 -8.03 -14.21 -19.47
C TYR A 310 -8.45 -15.23 -18.41
N ILE A 311 -8.32 -14.91 -17.12
CA ILE A 311 -8.75 -15.78 -16.01
C ILE A 311 -10.25 -16.03 -16.09
N ALA A 312 -11.05 -14.97 -16.26
CA ALA A 312 -12.52 -15.07 -16.36
C ALA A 312 -12.96 -15.90 -17.58
N LYS A 313 -12.31 -15.71 -18.73
CA LYS A 313 -12.57 -16.49 -19.95
C LYS A 313 -12.20 -17.96 -19.74
N LYS A 314 -11.03 -18.25 -19.17
CA LYS A 314 -10.57 -19.62 -18.92
C LYS A 314 -11.53 -20.34 -17.98
N GLN A 315 -11.96 -19.72 -16.89
CA GLN A 315 -12.90 -20.34 -15.94
C GLN A 315 -14.28 -20.58 -16.56
N TYR A 316 -14.79 -19.65 -17.37
CA TYR A 316 -16.02 -19.87 -18.14
C TYR A 316 -15.92 -21.11 -19.06
N PHE A 317 -14.78 -21.30 -19.74
CA PHE A 317 -14.58 -22.48 -20.60
C PHE A 317 -14.51 -23.81 -19.84
N TYR A 318 -13.92 -23.83 -18.63
CA TYR A 318 -13.77 -25.07 -17.85
C TYR A 318 -15.01 -25.43 -17.02
N TYR A 319 -15.83 -24.46 -16.62
CA TYR A 319 -16.93 -24.67 -15.67
C TYR A 319 -18.31 -24.23 -16.18
N GLY A 320 -18.40 -23.55 -17.33
CA GLY A 320 -19.67 -23.05 -17.92
C GLY A 320 -20.47 -24.07 -18.75
N TYR A 321 -20.06 -25.35 -18.75
CA TYR A 321 -20.74 -26.45 -19.45
C TYR A 321 -21.25 -27.54 -18.47
N GLN A 322 -21.62 -27.15 -17.24
CA GLN A 322 -22.36 -28.01 -16.30
C GLN A 322 -23.71 -27.39 -15.97
#